data_AF-A0A660SHM4-F1
#
_entry.id   AF-A0A660SHM4-F1
#
_cell.length_a   1.000
_cell.length_b   1.000
_cell.length_c   1.000
_cell.angle_alpha   90.00
_cell.angle_beta   90.00
_cell.angle_gamma   90.00
#
_symmetry.space_group_name_H-M   'P 1'
#
loop_
_entity.id
_entity.type
_entity.pdbx_description
1 polymer ?
#
loop_
_entity_poly.entity_id
_entity_poly.type
_entity_poly.pdbx_seq_one_letter_code
_entity_poly.pdbx_strand_id
1 'polypeptide(L)'
;MGRHPCHPDHQTRSGGGFEEIGTAAGREFIDRSPPRGKRCEYRVRSQGEFPPNSGNYYYSGYSNTVQVEIPFCNAPKLLSVRCPTSDSVRIVWQDNSKIEWKGEIWTTYPPPLLLPLRGRRGGGESFDLTAIKSLIPLSLRLDFSIELEVV
;
A
#
# COMPACT_ATOMS: atom_id res chain seq x y z
N MET A 1 -38.22 8.78 -14.99
CA MET A 1 -37.90 7.45 -14.43
C MET A 1 -36.67 7.62 -13.55
N GLY A 2 -36.85 7.57 -12.22
CA GLY A 2 -35.76 7.74 -11.27
C GLY A 2 -34.86 6.50 -11.26
N ARG A 3 -33.54 6.70 -11.22
CA ARG A 3 -32.58 5.60 -11.06
C ARG A 3 -32.60 5.20 -9.59
N HIS A 4 -32.94 3.94 -9.31
CA HIS A 4 -32.97 3.42 -7.96
C HIS A 4 -31.56 2.96 -7.53
N PRO A 5 -31.14 3.26 -6.29
CA PRO A 5 -29.85 2.82 -5.77
C PRO A 5 -29.76 1.29 -5.65
N CYS A 6 -28.61 0.72 -5.99
CA CYS A 6 -28.23 -0.66 -5.69
C CYS A 6 -27.16 -0.68 -4.60
N HIS A 7 -27.23 -1.68 -3.73
CA HIS A 7 -26.37 -1.82 -2.56
C HIS A 7 -25.42 -2.99 -2.81
N PRO A 8 -24.16 -2.70 -3.20
CA PRO A 8 -23.09 -3.68 -3.24
C PRO A 8 -22.61 -4.04 -1.83
N ASP A 9 -22.47 -5.34 -1.62
CA ASP A 9 -21.96 -5.93 -0.39
C ASP A 9 -20.78 -6.86 -0.73
N HIS A 10 -19.85 -7.03 0.21
CA HIS A 10 -18.81 -8.06 0.09
C HIS A 10 -18.74 -9.00 1.30
N GLN A 11 -18.16 -10.17 1.10
CA GLN A 11 -17.84 -11.14 2.15
C GLN A 11 -16.38 -11.57 1.99
N THR A 12 -15.64 -11.61 3.11
CA THR A 12 -14.32 -12.24 3.16
C THR A 12 -14.49 -13.68 3.62
N ARG A 13 -13.91 -14.67 2.93
CA ARG A 13 -14.05 -16.09 3.34
C ARG A 13 -13.22 -16.39 4.60
N SER A 14 -13.74 -15.94 5.74
CA SER A 14 -13.40 -16.33 7.11
C SER A 14 -14.65 -16.11 7.98
N GLY A 15 -15.73 -16.85 7.69
CA GLY A 15 -16.84 -17.08 8.63
C GLY A 15 -17.84 -15.94 8.93
N GLY A 16 -17.64 -14.71 8.44
CA GLY A 16 -18.61 -13.61 8.59
C GLY A 16 -19.67 -13.60 7.50
N GLY A 17 -20.85 -13.00 7.74
CA GLY A 17 -21.88 -12.78 6.71
C GLY A 17 -21.47 -11.72 5.66
N PHE A 18 -22.32 -11.45 4.67
CA PHE A 18 -22.14 -10.31 3.76
C PHE A 18 -22.34 -8.99 4.51
N GLU A 19 -21.52 -8.00 4.20
CA GLU A 19 -21.61 -6.63 4.72
C GLU A 19 -21.79 -5.64 3.57
N GLU A 20 -22.67 -4.66 3.76
CA GLU A 20 -22.85 -3.57 2.79
C GLU A 20 -21.63 -2.65 2.75
N ILE A 21 -21.05 -2.50 1.56
CA ILE A 21 -19.83 -1.71 1.33
C ILE A 21 -20.10 -0.40 0.59
N GLY A 22 -21.34 -0.19 0.13
CA GLY A 22 -21.77 1.08 -0.40
C GLY A 22 -23.08 1.01 -1.17
N THR A 23 -23.37 2.10 -1.85
CA THR A 23 -24.56 2.26 -2.70
C THR A 23 -24.16 2.89 -4.03
N ALA A 24 -24.77 2.45 -5.13
CA ALA A 24 -24.59 3.03 -6.45
C ALA A 24 -25.94 3.37 -7.09
N ALA A 25 -26.08 4.56 -7.67
CA ALA A 25 -27.26 4.93 -8.46
C ALA A 25 -27.19 4.43 -9.93
N GLY A 26 -26.07 3.81 -10.30
CA GLY A 26 -25.78 3.29 -11.63
C GLY A 26 -25.82 1.76 -11.70
N ARG A 27 -25.24 1.20 -12.77
CA ARG A 27 -25.11 -0.26 -12.96
C ARG A 27 -23.71 -0.76 -12.61
N GLU A 28 -22.90 0.08 -11.97
CA GLU A 28 -21.49 -0.16 -11.67
C GLU A 28 -21.14 0.41 -10.30
N PHE A 29 -20.20 -0.24 -9.63
CA PHE A 29 -19.64 0.19 -8.35
C PHE A 29 -18.14 -0.16 -8.32
N ILE A 30 -17.33 0.70 -7.71
CA ILE A 30 -15.90 0.48 -7.54
C ILE A 30 -15.62 0.33 -6.03
N ASP A 31 -15.33 -0.90 -5.61
CA ASP A 31 -14.75 -1.17 -4.29
C ASP A 31 -13.30 -0.66 -4.26
N ARG A 32 -13.04 0.39 -3.49
CA ARG A 32 -11.72 1.04 -3.39
C ARG A 32 -10.87 0.50 -2.25
N SER A 33 -11.43 -0.37 -1.43
CA SER A 33 -10.79 -0.91 -0.24
C SER A 33 -11.08 -2.41 -0.07
N PRO A 34 -10.92 -3.23 -1.12
CA PRO A 34 -11.11 -4.66 -0.99
C PRO A 34 -10.00 -5.25 -0.10
N PRO A 35 -10.30 -6.27 0.72
CA PRO A 35 -9.29 -6.92 1.54
C PRO A 35 -8.28 -7.65 0.65
N ARG A 36 -7.06 -7.13 0.59
CA ARG A 36 -6.00 -7.62 -0.29
C ARG A 36 -5.53 -9.01 0.11
N GLY A 37 -5.19 -9.85 -0.87
CA GLY A 37 -4.67 -11.20 -0.64
C GLY A 37 -5.74 -12.18 -0.15
N LYS A 38 -7.01 -11.80 -0.32
CA LYS A 38 -8.17 -12.60 0.08
C LYS A 38 -9.05 -12.86 -1.13
N ARG A 39 -9.78 -13.97 -1.04
CA ARG A 39 -10.92 -14.22 -1.92
C ARG A 39 -12.14 -13.47 -1.38
N CYS A 40 -12.72 -12.64 -2.22
CA CYS A 40 -13.91 -11.86 -1.92
C CYS A 40 -15.08 -12.37 -2.73
N GLU A 41 -16.26 -12.32 -2.13
CA GLU A 41 -17.53 -12.62 -2.78
C GLU A 41 -18.39 -11.37 -2.83
N TYR A 42 -18.96 -11.05 -3.99
CA TYR A 42 -19.79 -9.87 -4.22
C TYR A 42 -21.18 -10.27 -4.68
N ARG A 43 -22.19 -9.55 -4.19
CA ARG A 43 -23.57 -9.60 -4.67
C ARG A 43 -24.19 -8.20 -4.54
N VAL A 44 -25.28 -7.98 -5.25
CA VAL A 44 -26.00 -6.70 -5.22
C VAL A 44 -27.48 -6.93 -4.99
N ARG A 45 -28.16 -5.95 -4.38
CA ARG A 45 -29.62 -5.84 -4.37
C ARG A 45 -30.05 -4.41 -4.70
N SER A 46 -31.28 -4.23 -5.15
CA SER A 46 -31.86 -2.89 -5.37
C SER A 46 -32.60 -2.41 -4.13
N GLN A 47 -32.53 -1.11 -3.86
CA GLN A 47 -33.37 -0.41 -2.90
C GLN A 47 -34.34 0.51 -3.64
N GLY A 48 -35.63 0.32 -3.40
CA GLY A 48 -36.71 1.17 -3.87
C GLY A 48 -37.38 1.92 -2.71
N GLU A 49 -38.17 2.93 -3.04
CA GLU A 49 -39.00 3.67 -2.09
C GLU A 49 -40.39 3.87 -2.69
N PHE A 50 -41.45 3.58 -1.94
CA PHE A 50 -42.82 3.77 -2.41
C PHE A 50 -43.80 4.16 -1.28
N PRO A 51 -44.62 5.22 -1.43
CA PRO A 51 -44.50 6.24 -2.49
C PRO A 51 -43.17 6.99 -2.37
N PRO A 52 -42.72 7.71 -3.42
CA PRO A 52 -41.47 8.47 -3.36
C PRO A 52 -41.45 9.47 -2.21
N ASN A 53 -40.32 9.61 -1.51
CA ASN A 53 -40.14 10.47 -0.32
C ASN A 53 -41.01 10.10 0.89
N SER A 54 -41.40 8.83 1.02
CA SER A 54 -42.15 8.32 2.18
C SER A 54 -41.27 7.87 3.34
N GLY A 55 -39.98 7.66 3.11
CA GLY A 55 -39.09 6.95 4.03
C GLY A 55 -39.33 5.43 4.08
N ASN A 56 -40.29 4.89 3.32
CA ASN A 56 -40.59 3.47 3.27
C ASN A 56 -39.76 2.79 2.18
N TYR A 57 -38.69 2.11 2.59
CA TYR A 57 -37.79 1.41 1.69
C TYR A 57 -38.17 -0.06 1.50
N TYR A 58 -38.01 -0.52 0.25
CA TYR A 58 -38.20 -1.91 -0.15
C TYR A 58 -36.92 -2.41 -0.81
N TYR A 59 -36.62 -3.69 -0.64
CA TYR A 59 -35.43 -4.31 -1.19
C TYR A 59 -35.79 -5.47 -2.11
N SER A 60 -35.06 -5.61 -3.21
CA SER A 60 -35.11 -6.84 -3.98
C SER A 60 -34.42 -8.00 -3.24
N GLY A 61 -34.57 -9.22 -3.75
CA GLY A 61 -33.60 -10.29 -3.45
C GLY A 61 -32.19 -9.91 -3.94
N TYR A 62 -31.18 -10.63 -3.43
CA TYR A 62 -29.81 -10.49 -3.91
C TYR A 62 -29.62 -11.14 -5.29
N SER A 63 -28.65 -10.62 -6.05
CA SER A 63 -28.15 -11.25 -7.27
C SER A 63 -27.46 -12.59 -6.99
N ASN A 64 -27.02 -13.27 -8.05
CA ASN A 64 -25.99 -14.29 -7.93
C ASN A 64 -24.72 -13.70 -7.30
N THR A 65 -23.94 -14.55 -6.65
CA THR A 65 -22.64 -14.19 -6.09
C THR A 65 -21.54 -14.36 -7.14
N VAL A 66 -20.63 -13.40 -7.22
CA VAL A 66 -19.41 -13.49 -8.03
C VAL A 66 -18.20 -13.49 -7.11
N GLN A 67 -17.22 -14.33 -7.40
CA GLN A 67 -15.98 -14.44 -6.61
C GLN A 67 -14.79 -13.84 -7.37
N VAL A 68 -13.92 -13.17 -6.63
CA VAL A 68 -12.66 -12.64 -7.17
C VAL A 68 -11.54 -12.80 -6.13
N GLU A 69 -10.35 -13.12 -6.61
CA GLU A 69 -9.14 -13.13 -5.79
C GLU A 69 -8.44 -11.77 -5.91
N ILE A 70 -8.27 -11.09 -4.78
CA ILE A 70 -7.67 -9.76 -4.75
C ILE A 70 -6.14 -9.92 -4.65
N PRO A 71 -5.36 -9.48 -5.65
CA PRO A 71 -3.91 -9.66 -5.64
C PRO A 71 -3.26 -8.91 -4.47
N PHE A 72 -2.16 -9.46 -3.96
CA PHE A 72 -1.36 -8.86 -2.90
C PHE A 72 0.12 -9.17 -3.04
N CYS A 73 0.95 -8.13 -2.98
CA CYS A 73 2.40 -8.26 -2.91
C CYS A 73 2.82 -8.35 -1.45
N ASN A 74 3.38 -9.49 -1.05
CA ASN A 74 4.02 -9.61 0.26
C ASN A 74 5.33 -8.83 0.27
N ALA A 75 5.63 -8.15 1.38
CA ALA A 75 6.90 -7.45 1.51
C ALA A 75 8.08 -8.45 1.50
N PRO A 76 9.20 -8.10 0.83
CA PRO A 76 10.42 -8.90 0.90
C PRO A 76 10.95 -8.92 2.33
N LYS A 77 11.60 -10.01 2.73
CA LYS A 77 12.20 -10.15 4.06
C LYS A 77 13.68 -9.81 4.00
N LEU A 78 14.09 -8.74 4.68
CA LEU A 78 15.50 -8.38 4.79
C LEU A 78 16.26 -9.47 5.57
N LEU A 79 17.28 -10.05 4.95
CA LEU A 79 18.09 -11.13 5.54
C LEU A 79 19.38 -10.59 6.15
N SER A 80 20.10 -9.71 5.44
CA SER A 80 21.32 -9.11 5.97
C SER A 80 21.68 -7.80 5.26
N VAL A 81 22.38 -6.93 5.97
CA VAL A 81 23.07 -5.76 5.43
C VAL A 81 24.49 -5.78 5.96
N ARG A 82 25.49 -5.66 5.09
CA ARG A 82 26.91 -5.59 5.49
C ARG A 82 27.71 -4.71 4.54
N CYS A 83 28.87 -4.23 4.98
CA CYS A 83 29.77 -3.42 4.16
C CYS A 83 30.99 -4.27 3.76
N PRO A 84 31.03 -4.84 2.55
CA PRO A 84 32.19 -5.60 2.09
C PRO A 84 33.45 -4.73 1.99
N THR A 85 33.28 -3.43 1.72
CA THR A 85 34.35 -2.42 1.64
C THR A 85 33.86 -1.11 2.26
N SER A 86 34.75 -0.12 2.39
CA SER A 86 34.42 1.24 2.84
C SER A 86 33.34 1.92 2.00
N ASP A 87 33.25 1.57 0.72
CA ASP A 87 32.42 2.26 -0.28
C ASP A 87 31.33 1.37 -0.88
N SER A 88 31.04 0.24 -0.24
CA SER A 88 29.98 -0.66 -0.69
C SER A 88 29.12 -1.19 0.44
N VAL A 89 27.83 -1.31 0.17
CA VAL A 89 26.86 -1.96 1.04
C VAL A 89 26.22 -3.09 0.26
N ARG A 90 26.30 -4.31 0.81
CA ARG A 90 25.59 -5.48 0.31
C ARG A 90 24.32 -5.66 1.14
N ILE A 91 23.19 -5.62 0.46
CA ILE A 91 21.86 -5.89 1.03
C ILE A 91 21.40 -7.23 0.45
N VAL A 92 20.94 -8.13 1.31
CA VAL A 92 20.39 -9.43 0.92
C VAL A 92 18.98 -9.53 1.48
N TRP A 93 18.01 -9.84 0.64
CA TRP A 93 16.61 -10.08 1.02
C TRP A 93 16.09 -11.37 0.40
N GLN A 94 15.00 -11.87 0.96
CA GLN A 94 14.21 -12.97 0.42
C GLN A 94 12.94 -12.41 -0.22
N ASP A 95 12.70 -12.77 -1.48
CA ASP A 95 11.40 -12.55 -2.13
C ASP A 95 10.34 -13.44 -1.45
N ASN A 96 9.21 -12.83 -1.12
CA ASN A 96 8.06 -13.48 -0.49
C ASN A 96 6.77 -13.32 -1.30
N SER A 97 6.84 -12.72 -2.48
CA SER A 97 5.70 -12.52 -3.37
C SER A 97 5.79 -13.43 -4.60
N LYS A 98 4.66 -13.58 -5.29
CA LYS A 98 4.56 -14.25 -6.60
C LYS A 98 4.00 -13.33 -7.68
N ILE A 99 3.71 -12.09 -7.32
CA ILE A 99 3.00 -11.12 -8.16
C ILE A 99 3.70 -9.76 -8.18
N GLU A 100 4.93 -9.68 -7.65
CA GLU A 100 5.74 -8.48 -7.73
C GLU A 100 6.39 -8.32 -9.10
N TRP A 101 6.58 -7.06 -9.52
CA TRP A 101 7.21 -6.68 -10.77
C TRP A 101 8.47 -5.83 -10.55
N LYS A 102 8.62 -5.24 -9.36
CA LYS A 102 9.73 -4.37 -8.97
C LYS A 102 9.86 -4.27 -7.45
N GLY A 103 11.09 -4.25 -6.95
CA GLY A 103 11.43 -3.87 -5.57
C GLY A 103 12.03 -2.46 -5.50
N GLU A 104 11.80 -1.76 -4.39
CA GLU A 104 12.39 -0.45 -4.11
C GLU A 104 13.34 -0.53 -2.91
N ILE A 105 14.53 0.06 -3.03
CA ILE A 105 15.50 0.17 -1.94
C ILE A 105 15.54 1.63 -1.49
N TRP A 106 15.21 1.86 -0.23
CA TRP A 106 15.21 3.18 0.39
C TRP A 106 16.40 3.30 1.34
N THR A 107 17.08 4.45 1.31
CA THR A 107 18.18 4.79 2.23
C THR A 107 18.02 6.24 2.68
N THR A 108 18.57 6.58 3.85
CA THR A 108 18.55 7.95 4.39
C THR A 108 19.97 8.37 4.75
N TYR A 109 20.54 9.37 4.05
CA TYR A 109 21.83 9.99 4.42
C TYR A 109 21.93 11.47 4.00
N PRO A 110 22.38 12.39 4.89
CA PRO A 110 22.44 12.27 6.36
C PRO A 110 21.02 12.29 6.97
N PRO A 111 20.83 12.00 8.28
CA PRO A 111 19.52 12.13 8.91
C PRO A 111 18.92 13.53 8.67
N PRO A 112 17.58 13.68 8.71
CA PRO A 112 16.97 15.00 8.81
C PRO A 112 17.62 15.69 10.01
N LEU A 113 18.30 16.80 9.74
CA LEU A 113 18.90 17.62 10.78
C LEU A 113 17.76 18.08 11.69
N LEU A 114 17.56 17.39 12.82
CA LEU A 114 17.01 18.05 13.99
C LEU A 114 18.03 19.12 14.33
N LEU A 115 17.81 20.32 13.77
CA LEU A 115 18.58 21.52 14.07
C LEU A 115 18.73 21.57 15.58
N PRO A 116 19.96 21.67 16.13
CA PRO A 116 20.11 21.88 17.56
C PRO A 116 19.37 23.19 17.88
N LEU A 117 18.31 23.12 18.68
CA LEU A 117 17.75 24.32 19.30
C LEU A 117 18.89 24.96 20.10
N ARG A 118 19.36 26.08 19.58
CA ARG A 118 20.52 26.82 20.07
C ARG A 118 20.29 27.31 21.49
N GLY A 119 21.21 26.96 22.39
CA GLY A 119 21.52 27.68 23.63
C GLY A 119 22.17 26.75 24.65
N ARG A 120 23.32 27.02 25.30
CA ARG A 120 24.09 28.25 25.51
C ARG A 120 25.33 27.86 26.34
N ARG A 121 26.55 28.28 25.92
CA ARG A 121 27.85 28.42 26.65
C ARG A 121 28.36 27.20 27.46
N GLY A 122 29.61 26.76 27.38
CA GLY A 122 30.83 27.27 26.77
C GLY A 122 31.99 26.31 27.07
N GLY A 123 33.21 26.70 26.70
CA GLY A 123 34.43 25.92 26.90
C GLY A 123 34.92 25.33 25.59
N GLY A 124 36.08 25.80 25.13
CA GLY A 124 36.59 25.58 23.79
C GLY A 124 37.23 24.22 23.61
N GLU A 125 36.80 23.52 22.57
CA GLU A 125 37.63 22.58 21.85
C GLU A 125 37.52 22.95 20.37
N SER A 126 38.68 23.16 19.75
CA SER A 126 38.80 23.40 18.31
C SER A 126 38.38 22.12 17.60
N PHE A 127 37.16 22.07 17.08
CA PHE A 127 36.77 21.02 16.14
C PHE A 127 37.45 21.32 14.80
N ASP A 128 38.43 20.51 14.45
CA ASP A 128 39.07 20.54 13.14
C ASP A 128 38.03 20.20 12.06
N LEU A 129 37.57 21.22 11.33
CA LEU A 129 36.62 21.10 10.23
C LEU A 129 37.28 20.66 8.91
N THR A 130 38.57 20.34 8.92
CA THR A 130 39.32 19.99 7.70
C THR A 130 38.97 18.59 7.16
N ALA A 131 38.34 17.73 7.97
CA ALA A 131 37.87 16.41 7.52
C ALA A 131 36.48 16.40 6.84
N ILE A 132 35.75 17.54 6.79
CA ILE A 132 34.42 17.64 6.17
C ILE A 132 34.50 18.11 4.70
N LYS A 133 35.71 18.19 4.12
CA LYS A 133 35.91 18.62 2.72
C LYS A 133 35.97 17.50 1.66
N SER A 134 35.68 16.25 2.02
CA SER A 134 35.60 15.15 1.05
C SER A 134 34.17 14.69 0.74
N LEU A 135 33.16 15.37 1.28
CA LEU A 135 31.78 14.93 1.16
C LEU A 135 31.07 15.60 -0.03
N ILE A 136 30.75 14.74 -1.02
CA ILE A 136 29.62 14.79 -1.99
C ILE A 136 29.97 15.48 -3.35
N PRO A 137 29.47 15.06 -4.55
CA PRO A 137 28.42 14.05 -4.84
C PRO A 137 28.73 13.02 -5.94
N LEU A 138 28.03 11.89 -5.91
CA LEU A 138 27.32 11.41 -7.09
C LEU A 138 26.06 10.67 -6.62
N SER A 139 24.90 11.27 -6.88
CA SER A 139 23.65 10.51 -6.90
C SER A 139 23.77 9.46 -8.00
N LEU A 140 24.04 8.22 -7.63
CA LEU A 140 23.81 7.10 -8.53
C LEU A 140 22.34 6.69 -8.41
N ARG A 141 21.52 7.12 -9.37
CA ARG A 141 20.36 6.31 -9.76
C ARG A 141 20.93 5.08 -10.43
N LEU A 142 20.92 3.97 -9.71
CA LEU A 142 21.18 2.67 -10.29
C LEU A 142 19.84 2.11 -10.75
N ASP A 143 19.47 2.42 -11.99
CA ASP A 143 18.42 1.72 -12.72
C ASP A 143 18.99 0.34 -13.11
N PHE A 144 18.90 -0.64 -12.21
CA PHE A 144 19.16 -2.02 -12.58
C PHE A 144 17.85 -2.68 -13.03
N SER A 145 17.80 -3.05 -14.31
CA SER A 145 16.84 -4.04 -14.78
C SER A 145 17.24 -5.39 -14.21
N ILE A 146 16.38 -6.00 -13.41
CA ILE A 146 16.56 -7.36 -12.95
C ILE A 146 16.17 -8.25 -14.13
N GLU A 147 17.16 -8.81 -14.83
CA GLU A 147 16.90 -9.96 -15.69
C GLU A 147 16.69 -11.17 -14.78
N LEU A 148 15.45 -11.64 -14.71
CA LEU A 148 15.12 -12.93 -14.11
C LEU A 148 15.68 -14.03 -15.01
N GLU A 149 16.77 -14.67 -14.60
CA GLU A 149 17.06 -16.03 -15.07
C GLU A 149 16.06 -16.98 -14.41
N VAL A 150 15.08 -17.41 -15.20
CA VAL A 150 14.23 -18.56 -14.87
C VAL A 150 15.07 -19.81 -15.09
N VAL A 151 15.39 -20.53 -14.01
CA VAL A 151 15.88 -21.93 -14.07
C VAL A 151 14.69 -22.87 -14.10
#